data_AF-A0A1S8WL76-F1
#
_entry.id   AF-A0A1S8WL76-F1
#
_cell.length_a   1.000
_cell.length_b   1.000
_cell.length_c   1.000
_cell.angle_alpha   90.00
_cell.angle_beta   90.00
_cell.angle_gamma   90.00
#
_symmetry.space_group_name_H-M   'P 1'
#
loop_
_entity.id
_entity.type
_entity.pdbx_description
1 polymer ?
#
loop_
_entity_poly.entity_id
_entity_poly.type
_entity_poly.pdbx_seq_one_letter_code
_entity_poly.pdbx_strand_id
1 'polypeptide(L)'
;MFRSRRAAQKKQSSLGEYKLRDLNDDINKLVREKGHWEDHIKTLGGPDFKAEAPKMLEKEGKEVPGNRGYRYYGAARDLPGVRELFEEA
;
A
#
# COMPACT_ATOMS: atom_id res chain seq x y z
N MET A 1 28.78 -23.65 14.17
CA MET A 1 27.48 -23.14 14.69
C MET A 1 26.99 -21.81 14.08
N PHE A 2 27.68 -21.16 13.14
CA PHE A 2 27.26 -19.83 12.62
C PHE A 2 26.13 -19.83 11.56
N ARG A 3 25.79 -20.99 10.97
CA ARG A 3 24.77 -21.06 9.91
C ARG A 3 23.32 -20.99 10.40
N SER A 4 23.03 -21.46 11.62
CA SER A 4 21.65 -21.53 12.11
C SER A 4 21.07 -20.18 12.57
N ARG A 5 21.90 -19.26 13.09
CA ARG A 5 21.43 -17.94 13.55
C ARG A 5 20.98 -17.03 12.40
N ARG A 6 21.72 -16.99 11.29
CA ARG A 6 21.32 -16.23 10.09
C ARG A 6 20.02 -16.75 9.47
N ALA A 7 19.83 -18.07 9.44
CA ALA A 7 18.61 -18.68 8.91
C ALA A 7 17.38 -18.33 9.78
N ALA A 8 17.51 -18.36 11.10
CA ALA A 8 16.46 -17.95 12.01
C ALA A 8 16.12 -16.45 11.87
N GLN A 9 17.14 -15.60 11.70
CA GLN A 9 16.97 -14.17 11.55
C GLN A 9 16.27 -13.80 10.23
N LYS A 10 16.57 -14.50 9.12
CA LYS A 10 15.84 -14.37 7.85
C LYS A 10 14.37 -14.80 7.95
N LYS A 11 14.09 -15.88 8.69
CA LYS A 11 12.70 -16.31 8.94
C LYS A 11 11.92 -15.28 9.78
N GLN A 12 12.59 -14.67 10.76
CA GLN A 12 12.01 -13.62 11.59
C GLN A 12 11.72 -12.35 10.77
N SER A 13 12.61 -11.96 9.85
CA SER A 13 12.38 -10.80 8.97
C SER A 13 11.26 -11.06 7.95
N SER A 14 11.20 -12.27 7.35
CA SER A 14 10.13 -12.62 6.41
C SER A 14 8.72 -12.63 7.03
N LEU A 15 8.62 -12.93 8.34
CA LEU A 15 7.35 -12.85 9.07
C LEU A 15 6.86 -11.39 9.20
N GLY A 16 7.77 -10.43 9.36
CA GLY A 16 7.42 -9.01 9.35
C GLY A 16 7.02 -8.52 7.96
N GLU A 17 7.71 -9.00 6.92
CA GLU A 17 7.42 -8.68 5.52
C GLU A 17 6.00 -9.11 5.11
N TYR A 18 5.58 -10.33 5.50
CA TYR A 18 4.23 -10.82 5.21
C TYR A 18 3.15 -9.92 5.82
N LYS A 19 3.31 -9.55 7.09
CA LYS A 19 2.37 -8.65 7.78
C LYS A 19 2.28 -7.28 7.12
N LEU A 20 3.40 -6.74 6.63
CA LEU A 20 3.41 -5.47 5.90
C LEU A 20 2.68 -5.56 4.56
N ARG A 21 2.74 -6.70 3.87
CA ARG A 21 1.98 -6.93 2.63
C ARG A 21 0.48 -7.00 2.90
N ASP A 22 0.06 -7.79 3.87
CA ASP A 22 -1.35 -7.90 4.27
C ASP A 22 -1.94 -6.54 4.65
N LEU A 23 -1.21 -5.77 5.47
CA LEU A 23 -1.64 -4.41 5.83
C LEU A 23 -1.72 -3.49 4.61
N ASN A 24 -0.82 -3.63 3.63
CA ASN A 24 -0.87 -2.84 2.42
C ASN A 24 -2.08 -3.21 1.55
N ASP A 25 -2.44 -4.49 1.49
CA ASP A 25 -3.65 -4.97 0.81
C ASP A 25 -4.91 -4.42 1.48
N ASP A 26 -4.97 -4.45 2.80
CA ASP A 26 -6.06 -3.88 3.58
C ASP A 26 -6.23 -2.37 3.32
N ILE A 27 -5.13 -1.61 3.33
CA ILE A 27 -5.16 -0.17 3.01
C ILE A 27 -5.69 0.05 1.59
N ASN A 28 -5.20 -0.71 0.60
CA ASN A 28 -5.69 -0.58 -0.77
C ASN A 28 -7.19 -0.91 -0.89
N LYS A 29 -7.68 -1.90 -0.14
CA LYS A 29 -9.11 -2.24 -0.08
C LYS A 29 -9.92 -1.09 0.50
N LEU A 30 -9.49 -0.53 1.64
CA LEU A 30 -10.16 0.59 2.30
C LEU A 30 -10.17 1.85 1.42
N VAL A 31 -9.09 2.13 0.68
CA VAL A 31 -9.03 3.27 -0.24
C VAL A 31 -10.02 3.12 -1.40
N ARG A 32 -10.16 1.91 -1.96
CA ARG A 32 -11.16 1.64 -3.00
C ARG A 32 -12.58 1.78 -2.46
N GLU A 33 -12.84 1.19 -1.30
CA GLU A 33 -14.14 1.28 -0.63
C GLU A 33 -14.51 2.73 -0.32
N LYS A 34 -13.58 3.52 0.23
CA LYS A 34 -13.76 4.97 0.40
C LYS A 34 -14.15 5.64 -0.91
N GLY A 35 -13.44 5.35 -2.00
CA GLY A 35 -13.74 5.92 -3.31
C GLY A 35 -15.15 5.58 -3.81
N HIS A 36 -15.63 4.36 -3.56
CA HIS A 36 -17.00 3.95 -3.89
C HIS A 36 -18.03 4.70 -3.04
N TRP A 37 -17.77 4.86 -1.74
CA TRP A 37 -18.65 5.62 -0.85
C TRP A 37 -18.73 7.10 -1.25
N GLU A 38 -17.61 7.71 -1.63
CA GLU A 38 -17.58 9.10 -2.09
C GLU A 38 -18.40 9.29 -3.38
N ASP A 39 -18.31 8.36 -4.33
CA ASP A 39 -19.15 8.40 -5.54
C ASP A 39 -20.64 8.23 -5.20
N HIS A 40 -20.96 7.37 -4.24
CA HIS A 40 -22.33 7.16 -3.81
C HIS A 40 -22.91 8.42 -3.16
N ILE A 41 -22.16 9.07 -2.27
CA ILE A 41 -22.59 10.31 -1.62
C ILE A 41 -22.85 11.40 -2.66
N LYS A 42 -21.95 11.57 -3.64
CA LYS A 42 -22.14 12.51 -4.74
C LYS A 42 -23.40 12.19 -5.56
N THR A 43 -23.64 10.91 -5.85
CA THR A 43 -24.84 10.47 -6.59
C THR A 43 -26.14 10.77 -5.83
N LEU A 44 -26.11 10.75 -4.50
CA LEU A 44 -27.22 11.15 -3.64
C LEU A 44 -27.40 12.67 -3.50
N GLY A 45 -26.60 13.48 -4.22
CA GLY A 45 -26.65 14.93 -4.15
C GLY A 45 -25.85 15.54 -2.99
N GLY A 46 -24.99 14.75 -2.34
CA GLY A 46 -24.06 15.22 -1.32
C GLY A 46 -22.79 15.89 -1.90
N PRO A 47 -21.87 16.33 -1.02
CA PRO A 47 -20.62 16.98 -1.42
C PRO A 47 -19.71 16.08 -2.26
N ASP A 48 -18.90 16.70 -3.14
CA ASP A 48 -17.88 15.99 -3.93
C ASP A 48 -16.58 15.86 -3.13
N PHE A 49 -16.54 14.86 -2.25
CA PHE A 49 -15.37 14.58 -1.42
C PHE A 49 -14.12 14.23 -2.24
N LYS A 50 -14.24 13.72 -3.47
CA LYS A 50 -13.06 13.45 -4.31
C LYS A 50 -12.42 14.74 -4.82
N ALA A 51 -13.21 15.77 -5.08
CA ALA A 51 -12.73 17.08 -5.48
C ALA A 51 -12.19 17.89 -4.29
N GLU A 52 -12.80 17.76 -3.12
CA GLU A 52 -12.46 18.54 -1.92
C GLU A 52 -11.37 17.91 -1.06
N ALA A 53 -11.24 16.57 -1.06
CA ALA A 53 -10.29 15.90 -0.18
C ALA A 53 -8.84 16.27 -0.52
N PRO A 54 -8.03 16.64 0.49
CA PRO A 54 -6.61 16.83 0.27
C PRO A 54 -6.00 15.51 -0.22
N LYS A 55 -5.13 15.60 -1.23
CA LYS A 55 -4.40 14.48 -1.86
C LYS A 55 -3.41 13.76 -0.92
N MET A 56 -3.65 13.77 0.39
CA MET A 56 -2.76 13.21 1.42
C MET A 56 -2.51 11.72 1.21
N LEU A 57 -3.56 10.94 0.86
CA LEU A 57 -3.42 9.52 0.53
C LEU A 57 -2.64 9.25 -0.79
N GLU A 58 -2.56 10.22 -1.69
CA GLU A 58 -1.69 10.16 -2.88
C GLU A 58 -0.25 10.54 -2.56
N LYS A 59 -0.02 11.38 -1.54
CA LYS A 59 1.34 11.74 -1.10
C LYS A 59 2.06 10.59 -0.39
N GLU A 60 1.34 9.73 0.31
CA GLU A 60 1.95 8.65 1.09
C GLU A 60 2.10 7.32 0.34
N GLY A 61 1.18 7.03 -0.60
CA GLY A 61 1.21 5.82 -1.40
C GLY A 61 1.89 6.02 -2.75
N LYS A 62 2.93 5.24 -3.06
CA LYS A 62 3.55 5.23 -4.40
C LYS A 62 2.95 4.11 -5.24
N GLU A 63 2.55 4.43 -6.48
CA GLU A 63 2.02 3.48 -7.45
C GLU A 63 3.16 2.95 -8.32
N VAL A 64 3.23 1.64 -8.51
CA VAL A 64 4.22 1.02 -9.42
C VAL A 64 3.77 1.27 -10.86
N PRO A 65 4.67 1.67 -11.78
CA PRO A 65 4.32 1.84 -13.19
C PRO A 65 3.65 0.60 -13.76
N GLY A 66 2.52 0.78 -14.44
CA GLY A 66 1.77 -0.31 -15.06
C GLY A 66 0.77 -1.03 -14.15
N ASN A 67 0.80 -0.79 -12.83
CA ASN A 67 -0.28 -1.22 -11.94
C ASN A 67 -1.41 -0.18 -11.97
N ARG A 68 -2.67 -0.61 -12.02
CA ARG A 68 -3.84 0.29 -12.04
C ARG A 68 -4.46 0.39 -10.66
N GLY A 69 -4.05 1.40 -9.89
CA GLY A 69 -4.66 1.77 -8.62
C GLY A 69 -4.29 0.88 -7.44
N TYR A 70 -3.13 0.23 -7.48
CA TYR A 70 -2.55 -0.44 -6.31
C TYR A 70 -1.30 0.33 -5.88
N ARG A 71 -1.28 0.77 -4.62
CA ARG A 71 -0.20 1.59 -4.08
C ARG A 71 0.50 0.88 -2.93
N TYR A 72 1.77 1.19 -2.74
CA TYR A 72 2.54 0.78 -1.57
C TYR A 72 2.69 1.96 -0.61
N TYR A 73 2.32 1.74 0.66
CA TYR A 73 2.30 2.76 1.70
C TYR A 73 3.39 2.51 2.74
N GLY A 74 4.03 3.59 3.23
CA GLY A 74 4.99 3.52 4.34
C GLY A 74 6.10 2.48 4.12
N ALA A 75 6.28 1.60 5.11
CA ALA A 75 7.30 0.54 5.12
C ALA A 75 7.04 -0.57 4.09
N ALA A 76 5.82 -0.68 3.53
CA ALA A 76 5.55 -1.65 2.48
C ALA A 76 6.29 -1.33 1.17
N ARG A 77 6.77 -0.09 1.00
CA ARG A 77 7.59 0.33 -0.13
C ARG A 77 9.02 -0.21 -0.07
N ASP A 78 9.52 -0.47 1.14
CA ASP A 78 10.87 -0.96 1.38
C ASP A 78 10.96 -2.49 1.37
N LEU A 79 9.84 -3.17 1.07
CA LEU A 79 9.80 -4.62 0.97
C LEU A 79 10.69 -5.12 -0.18
N PRO A 80 11.42 -6.24 0.03
CA PRO A 80 12.14 -6.89 -1.06
C PRO A 80 11.19 -7.25 -2.21
N GLY A 81 11.61 -6.95 -3.43
CA GLY A 81 10.82 -7.06 -4.67
C GLY A 81 9.93 -5.85 -4.98
N VAL A 82 9.60 -5.00 -3.98
CA VAL A 82 8.79 -3.78 -4.19
C VAL A 82 9.69 -2.58 -4.38
N ARG A 83 10.76 -2.48 -3.60
CA ARG A 83 11.73 -1.38 -3.71
C ARG A 83 12.38 -1.35 -5.09
N GLU A 84 12.75 -2.52 -5.63
CA GLU A 84 13.36 -2.66 -6.95
C GLU A 84 12.43 -2.12 -8.05
N LEU A 85 11.11 -2.38 -7.95
CA LEU A 85 10.11 -1.83 -8.88
C LEU A 85 10.01 -0.31 -8.87
N PHE A 86 10.47 0.34 -7.80
CA PHE A 86 10.48 1.80 -7.67
C PHE A 86 11.82 2.45 -8.01
N GLU A 87 12.90 1.67 -8.04
CA GLU A 87 14.22 2.09 -8.50
C GLU A 87 14.36 1.90 -10.02
N GLU A 88 13.67 0.92 -10.59
CA GLU A 88 13.59 0.66 -12.05
C GLU A 88 12.61 1.60 -12.79
N ALA A 89 11.86 2.42 -12.05
CA ALA A 89 10.79 3.31 -12.51
C ALA A 89 11.23 4.78 -12.57
#